data_AF-A0AAV0K1G0-F1
#
_entry.id   AF-A0AAV0K1G0-F1
#
_cell.length_a   1.000
_cell.length_b   1.000
_cell.length_c   1.000
_cell.angle_alpha   90.00
_cell.angle_beta   90.00
_cell.angle_gamma   90.00
#
_symmetry.space_group_name_H-M   'P 1'
#
loop_
_entity.id
_entity.type
_entity.pdbx_description
1 polymer ?
#
loop_
_entity_poly.entity_id
_entity_poly.type
_entity_poly.pdbx_seq_one_letter_code
_entity_poly.pdbx_strand_id
1 'polypeptide(L)'
;MFAAENGLKGDPRLEAISQAIRVVPHFPKKGIMFQDITTLLLDHKAFQDTVDIFVDRYRNMDISVVAGKVICEEYELEYGTDCLEMQVDAVQPGDRALIVDDLVATGGTLSAAIRLLERMGAQVVECGCVVGLPEVKGQCRLNGKPVYILVEPREIDNCRHADISSEFLNVQCSG
;
A
#
# COMPACT_ATOMS: atom_id res chain seq x y z
N MET A 1 11.03 9.49 -2.86
CA MET A 1 9.88 9.65 -3.79
C MET A 1 9.72 8.29 -4.45
N PHE A 2 8.67 7.55 -4.12
CA PHE A 2 8.58 6.11 -4.40
C PHE A 2 8.77 5.79 -5.90
N ALA A 3 8.32 6.67 -6.80
CA ALA A 3 8.50 6.56 -8.24
C ALA A 3 9.99 6.52 -8.71
N ALA A 4 10.91 7.17 -7.98
CA ALA A 4 12.34 7.20 -8.34
C ALA A 4 13.06 5.90 -7.95
N GLU A 5 12.59 5.21 -6.90
CA GLU A 5 13.15 3.94 -6.41
C GLU A 5 12.63 2.73 -7.21
N ASN A 6 11.56 2.93 -7.99
CA ASN A 6 10.82 1.88 -8.69
C ASN A 6 11.15 1.72 -10.19
N GLY A 7 12.10 2.48 -10.72
CA GLY A 7 12.49 2.42 -12.14
C GLY A 7 11.43 2.98 -13.12
N LEU A 8 10.32 3.52 -12.62
CA LEU A 8 9.22 4.09 -13.42
C LEU A 8 9.31 5.60 -13.58
N LYS A 9 10.46 6.20 -13.27
CA LYS A 9 10.67 7.65 -13.40
C LYS A 9 10.44 8.08 -14.86
N GLY A 10 9.35 8.79 -15.09
CA GLY A 10 8.97 9.30 -16.42
C GLY A 10 8.01 8.40 -17.20
N ASP A 11 7.47 7.33 -16.62
CA ASP A 11 6.36 6.59 -17.22
C ASP A 11 5.09 7.48 -17.23
N PRO A 12 4.55 7.83 -18.41
CA PRO A 12 3.40 8.73 -18.51
C PRO A 12 2.13 8.15 -17.90
N ARG A 13 2.05 6.82 -17.72
CA ARG A 13 0.91 6.15 -17.10
C ARG A 13 0.76 6.52 -15.62
N LEU A 14 1.87 6.77 -14.92
CA LEU A 14 1.83 7.10 -13.48
C LEU A 14 1.05 8.38 -13.20
N GLU A 15 1.21 9.39 -14.06
CA GLU A 15 0.47 10.65 -13.92
C GLU A 15 -1.03 10.44 -14.16
N ALA A 16 -1.40 9.68 -15.19
CA ALA A 16 -2.80 9.36 -15.47
C ALA A 16 -3.45 8.55 -14.33
N ILE A 17 -2.75 7.56 -13.78
CA ILE A 17 -3.21 6.76 -12.63
C ILE A 17 -3.40 7.64 -11.40
N SER A 18 -2.41 8.49 -11.08
CA SER A 18 -2.52 9.45 -9.98
C SER A 18 -3.72 10.39 -10.16
N GLN A 19 -3.91 10.93 -11.36
CA GLN A 19 -5.02 11.84 -11.66
C GLN A 19 -6.40 11.18 -11.59
N ALA A 20 -6.49 9.89 -11.92
CA ALA A 20 -7.72 9.11 -11.84
C ALA A 20 -8.17 8.81 -10.40
N ILE A 21 -7.30 9.00 -9.40
CA ILE A 21 -7.64 8.84 -7.97
C ILE A 21 -8.20 10.16 -7.43
N ARG A 22 -9.45 10.11 -6.97
CA ARG A 22 -10.13 11.23 -6.33
C ARG A 22 -9.67 11.40 -4.88
N VAL A 23 -9.45 12.64 -4.47
CA VAL A 23 -9.22 13.00 -3.07
C VAL A 23 -10.51 13.54 -2.45
N VAL A 24 -10.95 12.94 -1.34
CA VAL A 24 -12.11 13.40 -0.55
C VAL A 24 -11.60 13.97 0.77
N PRO A 25 -11.64 15.31 0.98
CA PRO A 25 -11.13 15.91 2.19
C PRO A 25 -12.04 15.64 3.39
N HIS A 26 -11.44 15.50 4.56
CA HIS A 26 -12.11 15.37 5.86
C HIS A 26 -13.03 14.16 6.00
N PHE A 27 -12.72 13.08 5.28
CA PHE A 27 -13.44 11.82 5.35
C PHE A 27 -12.51 10.69 5.84
N PRO A 28 -12.97 9.77 6.70
CA PRO A 28 -14.27 9.75 7.38
C PRO A 28 -14.37 10.76 8.54
N LYS A 29 -13.26 11.42 8.91
CA LYS A 29 -13.21 12.46 9.93
C LYS A 29 -12.33 13.62 9.50
N LYS A 30 -12.54 14.78 10.14
CA LYS A 30 -11.75 16.00 9.92
C LYS A 30 -10.25 15.71 10.05
N GLY A 31 -9.47 16.29 9.14
CA GLY A 31 -8.00 16.11 9.07
C GLY A 31 -7.52 14.98 8.17
N ILE A 32 -8.37 14.06 7.70
CA ILE A 32 -7.96 12.98 6.78
C ILE A 32 -8.20 13.38 5.32
N MET A 33 -7.25 13.08 4.44
CA MET A 33 -7.41 13.18 2.97
C MET A 33 -7.65 11.78 2.41
N PHE A 34 -8.92 11.41 2.24
CA PHE A 34 -9.29 10.08 1.79
C PHE A 34 -8.99 9.92 0.29
N GLN A 35 -8.22 8.89 -0.06
CA GLN A 35 -7.85 8.56 -1.44
C GLN A 35 -8.84 7.55 -1.99
N ASP A 36 -9.81 8.03 -2.76
CA ASP A 36 -10.90 7.23 -3.29
C ASP A 36 -10.52 6.57 -4.62
N ILE A 37 -10.01 5.34 -4.51
CA ILE A 37 -9.62 4.50 -5.64
C ILE A 37 -10.80 4.04 -6.51
N THR A 38 -12.06 4.19 -6.07
CA THR A 38 -13.21 3.76 -6.88
C THR A 38 -13.26 4.51 -8.22
N THR A 39 -12.81 5.76 -8.23
CA THR A 39 -12.69 6.57 -9.45
C THR A 39 -11.63 6.05 -10.41
N LEU A 40 -10.50 5.52 -9.91
CA LEU A 40 -9.52 4.79 -10.70
C LEU A 40 -10.12 3.50 -11.29
N LEU A 41 -10.87 2.74 -10.50
CA LEU A 41 -11.51 1.49 -10.96
C LEU A 41 -12.54 1.71 -12.09
N LEU A 42 -13.18 2.89 -12.12
CA LEU A 42 -14.14 3.27 -13.15
C LEU A 42 -13.47 3.80 -14.44
N ASP A 43 -12.22 4.23 -14.36
CA ASP A 43 -11.42 4.58 -15.54
C ASP A 43 -10.77 3.33 -16.12
N HIS A 44 -11.38 2.79 -17.17
CA HIS A 44 -10.93 1.56 -17.82
C HIS A 44 -9.46 1.59 -18.24
N LYS A 45 -8.96 2.76 -18.70
CA LYS A 45 -7.59 2.86 -19.18
C LYS A 45 -6.61 2.94 -18.01
N ALA A 46 -6.88 3.79 -17.02
CA ALA A 46 -6.03 3.92 -15.85
C ALA A 46 -6.01 2.64 -14.99
N PHE A 47 -7.15 1.94 -14.88
CA PHE A 47 -7.21 0.64 -14.22
C PHE A 47 -6.39 -0.42 -14.97
N GLN A 48 -6.52 -0.51 -16.30
CA GLN A 48 -5.69 -1.42 -17.10
C GLN A 48 -4.19 -1.10 -16.93
N ASP A 49 -3.80 0.17 -17.04
CA ASP A 49 -2.41 0.59 -16.89
C ASP A 49 -1.85 0.24 -15.51
N THR A 50 -2.69 0.39 -14.46
CA THR A 50 -2.34 -0.05 -13.10
C THR A 50 -2.02 -1.53 -13.08
N VAL A 51 -2.93 -2.37 -13.55
CA VAL A 51 -2.75 -3.84 -13.58
C VAL A 51 -1.53 -4.22 -14.42
N ASP A 52 -1.34 -3.62 -15.58
CA ASP A 52 -0.21 -3.91 -16.47
C ASP A 52 1.13 -3.63 -15.79
N ILE A 53 1.24 -2.52 -15.04
CA ILE A 53 2.46 -2.20 -14.29
C ILE A 53 2.73 -3.24 -13.20
N PHE A 54 1.69 -3.67 -12.46
CA PHE A 54 1.82 -4.75 -11.49
C PHE A 54 2.28 -6.05 -12.17
N VAL A 55 1.62 -6.47 -13.24
CA VAL A 55 1.96 -7.70 -13.97
C VAL A 55 3.39 -7.64 -14.51
N ASP A 56 3.79 -6.55 -15.14
CA ASP A 56 5.15 -6.38 -15.68
C ASP A 56 6.21 -6.46 -14.58
N ARG A 57 5.96 -5.85 -13.41
CA ARG A 57 6.87 -5.90 -12.26
C ARG A 57 7.06 -7.32 -11.74
N TYR A 58 5.97 -8.08 -11.59
CA TYR A 58 5.99 -9.38 -10.93
C TYR A 58 6.18 -10.57 -11.88
N ARG A 59 6.19 -10.35 -13.20
CA ARG A 59 6.24 -11.40 -14.24
C ARG A 59 7.31 -12.47 -14.02
N ASN A 60 8.48 -12.10 -13.51
CA ASN A 60 9.65 -12.98 -13.37
C ASN A 60 10.01 -13.25 -11.90
N MET A 61 9.07 -13.10 -10.97
CA MET A 61 9.30 -13.31 -9.53
C MET A 61 8.81 -14.67 -9.01
N ASP A 62 8.35 -15.55 -9.90
CA ASP A 62 7.82 -16.89 -9.60
C ASP A 62 6.73 -16.85 -8.50
N ILE A 63 5.78 -15.92 -8.64
CA ILE A 63 4.64 -15.81 -7.71
C ILE A 63 3.67 -16.97 -7.98
N SER A 64 3.35 -17.75 -6.94
CA SER A 64 2.38 -18.86 -7.03
C SER A 64 1.00 -18.46 -6.52
N VAL A 65 0.93 -17.48 -5.61
CA VAL A 65 -0.33 -17.00 -5.04
C VAL A 65 -0.33 -15.47 -4.90
N VAL A 66 -1.46 -14.86 -5.23
CA VAL A 66 -1.72 -13.42 -4.98
C VAL A 66 -2.76 -13.32 -3.88
N ALA A 67 -2.38 -12.74 -2.76
CA ALA A 67 -3.25 -12.51 -1.61
C ALA A 67 -3.75 -11.06 -1.61
N GLY A 68 -5.06 -10.88 -1.55
CA GLY A 68 -5.68 -9.58 -1.24
C GLY A 68 -5.70 -9.32 0.26
N LYS A 69 -6.25 -8.17 0.65
CA LYS A 69 -6.45 -7.78 2.05
C LYS A 69 -7.16 -8.88 2.86
N VAL A 70 -6.45 -9.40 3.86
CA VAL A 70 -6.95 -10.30 4.91
C VAL A 70 -6.36 -9.78 6.23
N ILE A 71 -7.19 -9.39 7.20
CA ILE A 71 -6.70 -8.89 8.50
C ILE A 71 -7.14 -9.83 9.63
N CYS A 72 -6.20 -10.32 10.42
CA CYS A 72 -6.45 -10.77 11.78
C CYS A 72 -5.27 -10.36 12.66
N GLU A 73 -5.55 -9.45 13.58
CA GLU A 73 -4.77 -9.22 14.79
C GLU A 73 -5.80 -8.97 15.90
N GLU A 74 -5.79 -9.81 16.94
CA GLU A 74 -6.57 -9.54 18.14
C GLU A 74 -6.00 -8.29 18.81
N TYR A 75 -6.76 -7.20 18.78
CA TYR A 75 -6.53 -6.05 19.65
C TYR A 75 -7.78 -5.86 20.49
N GLU A 76 -7.62 -5.82 21.82
CA GLU A 76 -8.69 -5.47 22.73
C GLU A 76 -9.11 -4.01 22.46
N LEU A 77 -10.32 -3.81 21.95
CA LEU A 77 -10.99 -2.52 21.93
C LEU A 77 -12.09 -2.50 23.00
N GLU A 78 -12.34 -1.31 23.55
CA GLU A 78 -13.33 -1.03 24.60
C GLU A 78 -14.76 -1.50 24.26
N TYR A 79 -15.05 -1.79 22.98
CA TYR A 79 -16.35 -2.28 22.49
C TYR A 79 -16.24 -3.30 21.34
N GLY A 80 -15.43 -4.37 21.50
CA GLY A 80 -15.56 -5.60 20.71
C GLY A 80 -14.32 -6.09 19.96
N THR A 81 -14.41 -7.31 19.43
CA THR A 81 -13.43 -7.96 18.54
C THR A 81 -13.97 -8.03 17.12
N ASP A 82 -13.11 -7.83 16.11
CA ASP A 82 -13.45 -8.00 14.68
C ASP A 82 -12.66 -9.21 14.12
N CYS A 83 -13.29 -10.01 13.26
CA CYS A 83 -12.76 -11.31 12.81
C CYS A 83 -12.88 -11.45 11.29
N LEU A 84 -11.78 -11.83 10.62
CA LEU A 84 -11.77 -12.25 9.22
C LEU A 84 -11.08 -13.61 9.07
N GLU A 85 -11.52 -14.38 8.07
CA GLU A 85 -11.11 -15.76 7.83
C GLU A 85 -10.41 -15.88 6.47
N MET A 86 -9.32 -16.65 6.40
CA MET A 86 -8.70 -17.09 5.15
C MET A 86 -9.08 -18.56 4.92
N GLN A 87 -9.43 -18.92 3.70
CA GLN A 87 -9.70 -20.32 3.37
C GLN A 87 -8.40 -21.14 3.53
N VAL A 88 -8.43 -22.13 4.43
CA VAL A 88 -7.25 -22.88 4.89
C VAL A 88 -6.51 -23.59 3.73
N ASP A 89 -7.22 -23.95 2.66
CA ASP A 89 -6.66 -24.64 1.49
C ASP A 89 -6.16 -23.70 0.38
N ALA A 90 -6.27 -22.37 0.55
CA ALA A 90 -5.88 -21.41 -0.48
C ALA A 90 -4.36 -21.21 -0.61
N VAL A 91 -3.59 -21.67 0.38
CA VAL A 91 -2.14 -21.46 0.48
C VAL A 91 -1.46 -22.74 0.96
N GLN A 92 -0.42 -23.17 0.26
CA GLN A 92 0.37 -24.34 0.58
C GLN A 92 1.76 -23.94 1.12
N PRO A 93 2.36 -24.76 2.01
CA PRO A 93 3.74 -24.56 2.42
C PRO A 93 4.69 -24.49 1.21
N GLY A 94 5.54 -23.47 1.17
CA GLY A 94 6.45 -23.19 0.07
C GLY A 94 5.89 -22.26 -1.01
N ASP A 95 4.61 -21.89 -0.95
CA ASP A 95 4.03 -20.91 -1.88
C ASP A 95 4.77 -19.58 -1.82
N ARG A 96 4.97 -18.97 -2.98
CA ARG A 96 5.56 -17.64 -3.12
C ARG A 96 4.43 -16.64 -3.26
N ALA A 97 4.14 -15.95 -2.16
CA ALA A 97 2.99 -15.07 -2.05
C ALA A 97 3.34 -13.61 -2.37
N LEU A 98 2.53 -12.99 -3.23
CA LEU A 98 2.47 -11.54 -3.41
C LEU A 98 1.23 -11.01 -2.67
N ILE A 99 1.39 -10.02 -1.81
CA ILE A 99 0.26 -9.35 -1.17
C ILE A 99 -0.07 -8.08 -1.96
N VAL A 100 -1.33 -7.88 -2.35
CA VAL A 100 -1.77 -6.68 -3.06
C VAL A 100 -2.90 -6.00 -2.29
N ASP A 101 -2.79 -4.69 -2.13
CA ASP A 101 -3.85 -3.86 -1.53
C ASP A 101 -4.02 -2.55 -2.30
N ASP A 102 -5.13 -1.87 -2.10
CA ASP A 102 -5.38 -0.58 -2.76
C ASP A 102 -4.47 0.52 -2.19
N LEU A 103 -4.40 0.62 -0.87
CA LEU A 103 -3.71 1.69 -0.17
C LEU A 103 -3.03 1.17 1.10
N VAL A 104 -1.81 1.65 1.35
CA VAL A 104 -1.10 1.43 2.61
C VAL A 104 -1.01 2.71 3.43
N ALA A 105 -1.51 2.66 4.67
CA ALA A 105 -1.48 3.76 5.64
C ALA A 105 -0.42 3.55 6.72
N THR A 106 -0.73 2.78 7.77
CA THR A 106 0.25 2.42 8.81
C THR A 106 0.99 1.11 8.52
N GLY A 107 0.55 0.35 7.50
CA GLY A 107 1.09 -0.98 7.19
C GLY A 107 0.62 -2.11 8.11
N GLY A 108 -0.25 -1.84 9.10
CA GLY A 108 -0.75 -2.87 10.04
C GLY A 108 -1.46 -4.04 9.34
N THR A 109 -2.32 -3.74 8.37
CA THR A 109 -3.01 -4.73 7.53
C THR A 109 -2.05 -5.64 6.76
N LEU A 110 -1.12 -5.06 6.01
CA LEU A 110 -0.11 -5.83 5.28
C LEU A 110 0.76 -6.65 6.23
N SER A 111 1.10 -6.10 7.41
CA SER A 111 1.90 -6.81 8.41
C SER A 111 1.17 -8.02 8.99
N ALA A 112 -0.14 -7.92 9.22
CA ALA A 112 -0.98 -9.03 9.65
C ALA A 112 -1.07 -10.11 8.55
N ALA A 113 -1.27 -9.70 7.30
CA ALA A 113 -1.29 -10.61 6.15
C ALA A 113 0.06 -11.34 5.98
N ILE A 114 1.19 -10.64 6.14
CA ILE A 114 2.53 -11.26 6.14
C ILE A 114 2.61 -12.36 7.20
N ARG A 115 2.26 -12.05 8.45
CA ARG A 115 2.32 -13.03 9.55
C ARG A 115 1.41 -14.23 9.30
N LEU A 116 0.21 -14.01 8.78
CA LEU A 116 -0.73 -15.10 8.49
C LEU A 116 -0.19 -16.04 7.41
N LEU A 117 0.29 -15.50 6.30
CA LEU A 117 0.86 -16.29 5.20
C LEU A 117 2.11 -17.06 5.63
N GLU A 118 2.99 -16.43 6.40
CA GLU A 118 4.20 -17.11 6.91
C GLU A 118 3.87 -18.21 7.92
N ARG A 119 2.82 -18.05 8.75
CA ARG A 119 2.32 -19.13 9.62
C ARG A 119 1.80 -20.34 8.84
N MET A 120 1.27 -20.13 7.64
CA MET A 120 0.85 -21.20 6.72
C MET A 120 2.02 -21.82 5.94
N GLY A 121 3.25 -21.34 6.16
CA GLY A 121 4.45 -21.82 5.49
C GLY A 121 4.71 -21.20 4.12
N ALA A 122 3.97 -20.16 3.73
CA ALA A 122 4.24 -19.42 2.50
C ALA A 122 5.42 -18.44 2.67
N GLN A 123 6.17 -18.25 1.59
CA GLN A 123 7.18 -17.22 1.46
C GLN A 123 6.55 -15.95 0.89
N VAL A 124 6.31 -14.95 1.73
CA VAL A 124 5.92 -13.63 1.22
C VAL A 124 7.11 -12.98 0.51
N VAL A 125 6.91 -12.63 -0.77
CA VAL A 125 7.91 -12.06 -1.67
C VAL A 125 7.95 -10.53 -1.54
N GLU A 126 6.80 -9.88 -1.67
CA GLU A 126 6.65 -8.42 -1.62
C GLU A 126 5.18 -8.06 -1.29
N CYS A 127 4.95 -6.83 -0.82
CA CYS A 127 3.63 -6.21 -0.78
C CYS A 127 3.52 -5.11 -1.84
N GLY A 128 2.50 -5.12 -2.67
CA GLY A 128 2.25 -4.12 -3.69
C GLY A 128 0.99 -3.30 -3.40
N CYS A 129 1.10 -1.97 -3.41
CA CYS A 129 -0.02 -1.06 -3.19
C CYS A 129 -0.14 -0.02 -4.30
N VAL A 130 -1.37 0.38 -4.62
CA VAL A 130 -1.60 1.47 -5.58
C VAL A 130 -1.16 2.79 -4.97
N VAL A 131 -1.60 3.09 -3.75
CA VAL A 131 -1.29 4.36 -3.05
C VAL A 131 -0.57 4.11 -1.73
N GLY A 132 0.42 4.94 -1.40
CA GLY A 132 1.11 4.91 -0.11
C GLY A 132 0.99 6.22 0.65
N LEU A 133 0.41 6.22 1.84
CA LEU A 133 0.31 7.43 2.66
C LEU A 133 1.67 7.81 3.28
N PRO A 134 1.84 9.09 3.69
CA PRO A 134 3.10 9.57 4.26
C PRO A 134 3.55 8.83 5.52
N GLU A 135 2.64 8.17 6.23
CA GLU A 135 2.93 7.39 7.43
C GLU A 135 3.81 6.16 7.14
N VAL A 136 3.85 5.68 5.88
CA VAL A 136 4.79 4.66 5.39
C VAL A 136 6.07 5.29 4.81
N LYS A 137 6.14 6.62 4.63
CA LYS A 137 7.33 7.29 4.09
C LYS A 137 8.49 7.11 5.05
N GLY A 138 9.37 6.17 4.72
CA GLY A 138 10.54 5.78 5.51
C GLY A 138 10.63 4.27 5.74
N GLN A 139 9.53 3.53 5.60
CA GLN A 139 9.48 2.08 5.69
C GLN A 139 9.38 1.47 4.29
N CYS A 140 10.53 1.33 3.61
CA CYS A 140 10.60 0.54 2.37
C CYS A 140 10.38 -0.97 2.60
N ARG A 141 10.09 -1.37 3.86
CA ARG A 141 9.84 -2.74 4.29
C ARG A 141 8.82 -2.80 5.43
N LEU A 142 7.96 -3.82 5.42
CA LEU A 142 7.07 -4.21 6.53
C LEU A 142 7.40 -5.63 6.96
N ASN A 143 7.63 -5.87 8.25
CA ASN A 143 8.11 -7.16 8.78
C ASN A 143 9.31 -7.74 7.99
N GLY A 144 10.21 -6.86 7.55
CA GLY A 144 11.35 -7.26 6.73
C GLY A 144 11.03 -7.67 5.30
N LYS A 145 9.80 -7.49 4.79
CA LYS A 145 9.40 -7.69 3.39
C LYS A 145 9.35 -6.37 2.64
N PRO A 146 9.79 -6.29 1.37
CA PRO A 146 9.71 -5.07 0.59
C PRO A 146 8.26 -4.62 0.39
N VAL A 147 8.05 -3.31 0.27
CA VAL A 147 6.77 -2.70 -0.07
C VAL A 147 6.95 -1.86 -1.33
N TYR A 148 6.19 -2.20 -2.36
CA TYR A 148 6.12 -1.48 -3.62
C TYR A 148 4.87 -0.61 -3.65
N ILE A 149 5.04 0.67 -4.01
CA ILE A 149 3.97 1.67 -4.04
C ILE A 149 3.97 2.30 -5.42
N LEU A 150 2.82 2.26 -6.09
CA LEU A 150 2.70 2.72 -7.47
C LEU A 150 2.69 4.24 -7.58
N VAL A 151 1.84 4.92 -6.82
CA VAL A 151 1.72 6.38 -6.81
C VAL A 151 1.74 6.96 -5.38
N GLU A 152 2.23 8.19 -5.29
CA GLU A 152 2.17 9.00 -4.08
C GLU A 152 0.72 9.49 -3.85
N PRO A 153 0.33 9.76 -2.60
CA PRO A 153 -1.00 10.23 -2.30
C PRO A 153 -1.17 11.66 -2.80
N ARG A 154 -2.35 11.99 -3.30
CA ARG A 154 -2.62 13.35 -3.77
C ARG A 154 -3.08 14.23 -2.61
N GLU A 155 -2.57 15.46 -2.60
CA GLU A 155 -3.01 16.52 -1.70
C GLU A 155 -3.86 17.53 -2.47
N ILE A 156 -4.77 18.23 -1.77
CA ILE A 156 -5.53 19.35 -2.32
C ILE A 156 -4.96 20.64 -1.72
N ASP A 157 -4.45 21.53 -2.58
CA ASP A 157 -3.79 22.79 -2.20
C ASP A 157 -4.66 23.75 -1.34
N ASN A 158 -5.98 23.53 -1.30
CA ASN A 158 -6.93 24.37 -0.53
C ASN A 158 -6.98 24.04 0.97
N CYS A 159 -6.12 23.16 1.48
CA CYS A 159 -5.98 22.87 2.91
C CYS A 159 -4.54 23.03 3.39
N ARG A 160 -3.88 24.15 3.04
CA ARG A 160 -2.78 24.65 3.86
C ARG A 160 -3.34 25.13 5.21
N HIS A 161 -3.45 24.23 6.18
CA HIS A 161 -3.18 24.66 7.55
C HIS A 161 -1.70 25.04 7.60
N ALA A 162 -1.43 26.19 8.21
CA ALA A 162 -0.16 26.88 8.22
C ALA A 162 1.07 25.98 8.36
N ASP A 163 2.12 26.37 7.65
CA ASP A 163 3.52 25.98 7.80
C ASP A 163 3.86 25.27 9.12
N ILE A 164 4.14 23.97 9.03
CA ILE A 164 5.10 23.30 9.93
C ILE A 164 6.03 22.46 9.05
N SER A 165 6.81 23.13 8.22
CA SER A 165 7.95 22.54 7.52
C SER A 165 9.17 23.42 7.72
N SER A 166 9.87 23.24 8.84
CA SER A 166 11.30 23.61 8.93
C SER A 166 12.10 23.02 10.11
N GLU A 167 11.51 22.36 11.12
CA GLU A 167 12.29 21.98 12.34
C GLU A 167 12.63 20.50 12.56
N PHE A 168 12.12 19.55 11.78
CA PHE A 168 12.43 18.12 12.02
C PHE A 168 13.51 17.50 11.11
N LEU A 169 14.14 18.27 10.22
CA LEU A 169 15.20 17.74 9.35
C LEU A 169 16.64 17.93 9.89
N ASN A 170 16.82 18.43 11.11
CA ASN A 170 18.13 18.73 11.69
C ASN A 170 18.41 18.03 13.04
N VAL A 171 18.09 16.73 13.16
CA VAL A 171 18.65 15.89 14.24
C VAL A 171 19.42 14.71 13.64
N GLN A 172 20.65 15.04 13.25
CA GLN A 172 21.89 14.26 13.44
C GLN A 172 21.90 12.77 13.02
N CYS A 173 22.32 12.52 11.78
CA CYS A 173 23.33 11.49 11.53
C CYS A 173 24.72 12.07 11.86
N SER A 174 25.21 11.79 13.07
CA SER A 174 26.62 11.94 13.41
C SER A 174 26.95 11.00 14.58
N GLY A 175 27.77 9.97 14.32
CA GLY A 175 28.27 9.02 15.33
C GLY A 175 28.22 7.59 14.85
#